data_AF-A0A0K8Q2Z1-F1
#
_entry.id   AF-A0A0K8Q2Z1-F1
#
_cell.length_a   1.000
_cell.length_b   1.000
_cell.length_c   1.000
_cell.angle_alpha   90.00
_cell.angle_beta   90.00
_cell.angle_gamma   90.00
#
_symmetry.space_group_name_H-M   'P 1'
#
loop_
_entity.id
_entity.type
_entity.pdbx_description
1 polymer ?
#
loop_
_entity_poly.entity_id
_entity_poly.type
_entity_poly.pdbx_seq_one_letter_code
_entity_poly.pdbx_strand_id
1 'polypeptide(L)'
;MTAYLISIGIIGLHGITQMALAYLRSQHRALAFVVITIVATVLGHVAGLAAILTIAPTATVYMGSFAVCVLLASLAGVALSKPGAPLKYRESIKAAVKTSLPVLPHSIALVLMLQGEAILITVLRGEELVGRYNAVMPLALGLAVIMALSNVWQTTIFSHRGIDSTGQVARVQREAVFIGLMLTVGGSGVAVFATHILVNDPEPVLLLLARILPLLGYGYVVFLISTSQLFAIGKTRLMAVVTPVIAVAGLGLAFFPAGNGNLLLVGVIKVVAYLLLGVVYALVARSYDPRLVDLALMLKGMGGAVAVTAVMLLLPSSVEWGIGSAVATCAVGLVAGVFYIRRLKSF
;
A
#
# COMPACT_ATOMS: atom_id res chain seq x y z
N MET A 1 2.91 15.50 22.83
CA MET A 1 2.30 14.33 23.50
C MET A 1 0.82 14.14 23.14
N THR A 2 -0.01 15.19 23.18
CA THR A 2 -1.46 15.12 22.90
C THR A 2 -1.82 14.57 21.52
N ALA A 3 -1.16 15.02 20.44
CA ALA A 3 -1.41 14.51 19.09
C ALA A 3 -1.17 12.99 18.94
N TYR A 4 -0.19 12.44 19.67
CA TYR A 4 0.08 11.00 19.67
C TYR A 4 -1.08 10.20 20.29
N LEU A 5 -1.64 10.66 21.41
CA LEU A 5 -2.79 10.00 22.03
C LEU A 5 -4.02 10.04 21.10
N ILE A 6 -4.24 11.17 20.42
CA ILE A 6 -5.30 11.30 19.42
C ILE A 6 -5.08 10.29 18.27
N SER A 7 -3.84 10.13 17.80
CA SER A 7 -3.50 9.17 16.74
C SER A 7 -3.82 7.72 17.14
N ILE A 8 -3.54 7.33 18.38
CA ILE A 8 -3.87 5.99 18.91
C ILE A 8 -5.39 5.79 18.92
N GLY A 9 -6.15 6.80 19.35
CA GLY A 9 -7.61 6.78 19.30
C GLY A 9 -8.14 6.62 17.86
N ILE A 10 -7.58 7.37 16.91
CA ILE A 10 -7.92 7.27 15.48
C ILE A 10 -7.68 5.86 14.96
N ILE A 11 -6.57 5.21 15.32
CA ILE A 11 -6.27 3.83 14.89
C ILE A 11 -7.37 2.87 15.35
N GLY A 12 -7.82 2.99 16.62
CA GLY A 12 -8.93 2.17 17.14
C GLY A 12 -10.23 2.38 16.35
N LEU A 13 -10.58 3.64 16.08
CA LEU A 13 -11.77 4.00 15.29
C LEU A 13 -11.67 3.50 13.83
N HIS A 14 -10.48 3.60 13.23
CA HIS A 14 -10.22 3.02 11.91
C HIS A 14 -10.45 1.51 11.90
N GLY A 15 -10.06 0.79 12.96
CA GLY A 15 -10.38 -0.63 13.11
C GLY A 15 -11.88 -0.92 13.01
N ILE A 16 -12.70 -0.14 13.72
CA ILE A 16 -14.18 -0.23 13.66
C ILE A 16 -14.68 0.03 12.24
N THR A 17 -14.18 1.09 11.60
CA THR A 17 -14.53 1.45 10.23
C THR A 17 -14.19 0.32 9.25
N GLN A 18 -12.99 -0.26 9.33
CA GLN A 18 -12.56 -1.36 8.46
C GLN A 18 -13.43 -2.61 8.63
N MET A 19 -13.83 -2.95 9.85
CA MET A 19 -14.75 -4.06 10.10
C MET A 19 -16.14 -3.81 9.49
N ALA A 20 -16.67 -2.60 9.63
CA ALA A 20 -17.95 -2.22 9.02
C ALA A 20 -17.87 -2.29 7.48
N LEU A 21 -16.77 -1.81 6.89
CA LEU A 21 -16.51 -1.86 5.45
C LEU A 21 -16.42 -3.31 4.94
N ALA A 22 -15.75 -4.21 5.66
CA ALA A 22 -15.71 -5.63 5.32
C ALA A 22 -17.11 -6.25 5.31
N TYR A 23 -17.95 -5.90 6.29
CA TYR A 23 -19.33 -6.38 6.34
C TYR A 23 -20.20 -5.84 5.21
N LEU A 24 -20.14 -4.53 4.94
CA LEU A 24 -20.87 -3.90 3.82
C LEU A 24 -20.47 -4.49 2.46
N ARG A 25 -19.18 -4.84 2.30
CA ARG A 25 -18.67 -5.51 1.10
C ARG A 25 -19.26 -6.90 0.94
N SER A 26 -19.37 -7.67 2.03
CA SER A 26 -20.00 -8.99 2.01
C SER A 26 -21.50 -8.94 1.67
N GLN A 27 -22.16 -7.81 1.96
CA GLN A 27 -23.57 -7.56 1.60
C GLN A 27 -23.75 -6.91 0.23
N HIS A 28 -22.70 -6.74 -0.57
CA HIS A 28 -22.73 -6.03 -1.86
C HIS A 28 -23.25 -4.57 -1.79
N ARG A 29 -23.12 -3.91 -0.63
CA ARG A 29 -23.58 -2.52 -0.42
C ARG A 29 -22.49 -1.50 -0.78
N ALA A 30 -22.12 -1.45 -2.06
CA ALA A 30 -21.01 -0.64 -2.56
C ALA A 30 -21.14 0.87 -2.27
N LEU A 31 -22.34 1.46 -2.37
CA LEU A 31 -22.54 2.89 -2.12
C LEU A 31 -22.21 3.26 -0.66
N ALA A 32 -22.74 2.49 0.30
CA ALA A 32 -22.46 2.71 1.72
C ALA A 32 -20.97 2.57 2.02
N PHE A 33 -20.32 1.56 1.43
CA PHE A 33 -18.87 1.36 1.53
C PHE A 33 -18.09 2.60 1.05
N VAL A 34 -18.45 3.13 -0.13
CA VAL A 34 -17.76 4.30 -0.71
C VAL A 34 -17.98 5.55 0.15
N VAL A 35 -19.21 5.83 0.56
CA VAL A 35 -19.54 7.01 1.38
C VAL A 35 -18.77 7.00 2.70
N ILE A 36 -18.78 5.88 3.43
CA ILE A 36 -18.03 5.76 4.69
C ILE A 36 -16.52 5.97 4.44
N THR A 37 -15.98 5.41 3.37
CA THR A 37 -14.56 5.55 3.02
C THR A 37 -14.20 7.01 2.75
N ILE A 38 -15.02 7.74 1.97
CA ILE A 38 -14.80 9.16 1.65
C ILE A 38 -14.84 10.01 2.93
N VAL A 39 -15.81 9.77 3.82
CA VAL A 39 -15.93 10.50 5.09
C VAL A 39 -14.72 10.22 5.99
N ALA A 40 -14.31 8.96 6.13
CA ALA A 40 -13.20 8.57 6.99
C ALA A 40 -11.84 9.08 6.48
N THR A 41 -11.67 9.26 5.18
CA THR A 41 -10.38 9.59 4.56
C THR A 41 -10.35 11.03 4.06
N VAL A 42 -11.09 11.34 2.99
CA VAL A 42 -11.05 12.65 2.33
C VAL A 42 -11.55 13.75 3.25
N LEU A 43 -12.75 13.60 3.83
CA LEU A 43 -13.33 14.64 4.68
C LEU A 43 -12.48 14.87 5.93
N GLY A 44 -11.88 13.82 6.50
CA GLY A 44 -10.94 13.93 7.62
C GLY A 44 -9.73 14.81 7.29
N HIS A 45 -9.07 14.60 6.15
CA HIS A 45 -7.93 15.42 5.72
C HIS A 45 -8.35 16.87 5.43
N VAL A 46 -9.48 17.06 4.74
CA VAL A 46 -10.00 18.40 4.42
C VAL A 46 -10.36 19.17 5.70
N ALA A 47 -11.03 18.52 6.65
CA ALA A 47 -11.36 19.12 7.94
C ALA A 47 -10.11 19.44 8.77
N GLY A 48 -9.11 18.55 8.77
CA GLY A 48 -7.81 18.79 9.41
C GLY A 48 -7.09 20.01 8.84
N LEU A 49 -7.03 20.13 7.51
CA LEU A 49 -6.43 21.27 6.82
C LEU A 49 -7.20 22.57 7.11
N ALA A 50 -8.53 22.55 7.02
CA ALA A 50 -9.35 23.70 7.34
C ALA A 50 -9.15 24.17 8.79
N ALA A 51 -8.98 23.24 9.73
CA ALA A 51 -8.74 23.56 11.14
C ALA A 51 -7.36 24.17 11.39
N ILE A 52 -6.30 23.70 10.71
CA ILE A 52 -4.98 24.35 10.76
C ILE A 52 -5.09 25.81 10.29
N LEU A 53 -5.82 26.05 9.19
CA LEU A 53 -5.95 27.39 8.58
C LEU A 53 -6.82 28.35 9.41
N THR A 54 -7.81 27.84 10.15
CA THR A 54 -8.81 28.67 10.85
C THR A 54 -8.62 28.75 12.36
N ILE A 55 -7.96 27.77 12.98
CA ILE A 55 -7.83 27.68 14.45
C ILE A 55 -6.37 27.92 14.88
N ALA A 56 -5.48 26.99 14.57
CA ALA A 56 -4.05 27.13 14.85
C ALA A 56 -3.21 26.12 14.04
N PRO A 57 -2.02 26.51 13.55
CA PRO A 57 -1.18 25.67 12.71
C PRO A 57 -0.39 24.65 13.54
N THR A 58 -1.09 23.73 14.20
CA THR A 58 -0.49 22.70 15.06
C THR A 58 -0.98 21.30 14.70
N ALA A 59 -0.11 20.30 14.88
CA ALA A 59 -0.46 18.90 14.64
C ALA A 59 -1.66 18.42 15.49
N THR A 60 -1.81 18.93 16.72
CA THR A 60 -2.93 18.58 17.60
C THR A 60 -4.27 19.02 17.02
N VAL A 61 -4.36 20.23 16.45
CA VAL A 61 -5.58 20.75 15.83
C VAL A 61 -5.95 19.93 14.59
N TYR A 62 -4.98 19.64 13.74
CA TYR A 62 -5.18 18.77 12.58
C TYR A 62 -5.73 17.41 12.97
N MET A 63 -5.05 16.73 13.91
CA MET A 63 -5.43 15.39 14.35
C MET A 63 -6.76 15.37 15.09
N GLY A 64 -7.08 16.42 15.85
CA GLY A 64 -8.37 16.56 16.54
C GLY A 64 -9.54 16.61 15.55
N SER A 65 -9.48 17.48 14.56
CA SER A 65 -10.53 17.58 13.52
C SER A 65 -10.62 16.30 12.69
N PHE A 66 -9.48 15.71 12.34
CA PHE A 66 -9.44 14.41 11.66
C PHE A 66 -10.14 13.33 12.49
N ALA A 67 -9.87 13.25 13.79
CA ALA A 67 -10.45 12.26 14.69
C ALA A 67 -11.99 12.37 14.76
N VAL A 68 -12.54 13.58 14.74
CA VAL A 68 -14.00 13.80 14.71
C VAL A 68 -14.61 13.18 13.46
N CYS A 69 -14.05 13.45 12.26
CA CYS A 69 -14.55 12.86 11.02
C CYS A 69 -14.47 11.33 11.03
N VAL A 70 -13.38 10.77 11.55
CA VAL A 70 -13.21 9.31 11.67
C VAL A 70 -14.19 8.69 12.67
N LEU A 71 -14.45 9.37 13.78
CA LEU A 71 -15.47 8.94 14.76
C LEU A 71 -16.85 8.89 14.10
N LEU A 72 -17.23 9.95 13.39
CA LEU A 72 -18.51 10.01 12.66
C LEU A 72 -18.61 8.90 11.61
N ALA A 73 -17.54 8.65 10.85
CA ALA A 73 -17.50 7.55 9.88
C ALA A 73 -17.64 6.18 10.56
N SER A 74 -17.00 5.99 11.72
CA SER A 74 -17.06 4.75 12.49
C SER A 74 -18.47 4.49 13.01
N LEU A 75 -19.12 5.51 13.58
CA LEU A 75 -20.50 5.44 14.06
C LEU A 75 -21.47 5.16 12.92
N ALA A 76 -21.34 5.87 11.79
CA ALA A 76 -22.13 5.62 10.59
C ALA A 76 -21.91 4.20 10.05
N GLY A 77 -20.66 3.72 10.08
CA GLY A 77 -20.31 2.35 9.68
C GLY A 77 -20.98 1.29 10.53
N VAL A 78 -21.03 1.47 11.85
CA VAL A 78 -21.75 0.57 12.76
C VAL A 78 -23.26 0.64 12.51
N ALA A 79 -23.81 1.84 12.40
CA ALA A 79 -25.25 2.04 12.16
C ALA A 79 -25.72 1.43 10.83
N LEU A 80 -24.91 1.54 9.78
CA LEU A 80 -25.22 0.99 8.46
C LEU A 80 -24.96 -0.50 8.36
N SER A 81 -23.91 -1.01 9.01
CA SER A 81 -23.62 -2.46 9.00
C SER A 81 -24.57 -3.26 9.91
N LYS A 82 -25.15 -2.63 10.94
CA LYS A 82 -26.09 -3.28 11.89
C LYS A 82 -25.53 -4.62 12.42
N PRO A 83 -24.37 -4.60 13.09
CA PRO A 83 -23.73 -5.83 13.56
C PRO A 83 -24.64 -6.59 14.53
N GLY A 84 -24.69 -7.91 14.38
CA GLY A 84 -25.39 -8.78 15.33
C GLY A 84 -24.71 -8.81 16.70
N ALA A 85 -25.42 -9.30 17.72
CA ALA A 85 -24.88 -9.39 19.08
C ALA A 85 -23.68 -10.37 19.13
N PRO A 86 -22.44 -9.90 19.40
CA PRO A 86 -21.24 -10.73 19.27
C PRO A 86 -21.25 -11.92 20.25
N LEU A 87 -21.78 -11.70 21.45
CA LEU A 87 -21.86 -12.73 22.50
C LEU A 87 -22.75 -13.93 22.14
N LYS A 88 -23.59 -13.81 21.11
CA LYS A 88 -24.42 -14.92 20.60
C LYS A 88 -23.63 -15.90 19.74
N TYR A 89 -22.46 -15.51 19.21
CA TYR A 89 -21.66 -16.29 18.27
C TYR A 89 -20.23 -16.54 18.79
N ARG A 90 -20.11 -17.01 20.05
CA ARG A 90 -18.81 -17.21 20.73
C ARG A 90 -17.85 -18.10 19.96
N GLU A 91 -18.33 -19.19 19.37
CA GLU A 91 -17.47 -20.11 18.60
C GLU A 91 -16.90 -19.45 17.34
N SER A 92 -17.71 -18.65 16.64
CA SER A 92 -17.25 -17.87 15.48
C SER A 92 -16.20 -16.83 15.88
N ILE A 93 -16.38 -16.17 17.04
CA ILE A 93 -15.38 -15.24 17.57
C ILE A 93 -14.09 -15.99 17.91
N LYS A 94 -14.16 -17.13 18.59
CA LYS A 94 -13.00 -17.94 18.95
C LYS A 94 -12.23 -18.40 17.70
N ALA A 95 -12.94 -18.83 16.66
CA ALA A 95 -12.35 -19.22 15.38
C ALA A 95 -11.69 -18.02 14.67
N ALA A 96 -12.34 -16.86 14.65
CA ALA A 96 -11.80 -15.63 14.08
C ALA A 96 -10.53 -15.18 14.83
N VAL A 97 -10.56 -15.14 16.16
CA VAL A 97 -9.39 -14.78 17.00
C VAL A 97 -8.25 -15.77 16.76
N LYS A 98 -8.52 -17.09 16.76
CA LYS A 98 -7.49 -18.10 16.50
C LYS A 98 -6.82 -17.93 15.13
N THR A 99 -7.55 -17.41 14.15
CA THR A 99 -7.04 -17.20 12.78
C THR A 99 -6.31 -15.85 12.65
N SER A 100 -6.81 -14.80 13.29
CA SER A 100 -6.28 -13.44 13.18
C SER A 100 -5.16 -13.12 14.16
N LEU A 101 -5.13 -13.75 15.34
CA LEU A 101 -4.11 -13.48 16.36
C LEU A 101 -2.68 -13.74 15.85
N PRO A 102 -2.39 -14.84 15.12
CA PRO A 102 -1.07 -15.04 14.51
C PRO A 102 -0.72 -14.02 13.42
N VAL A 103 -1.70 -13.27 12.89
CA VAL A 103 -1.50 -12.25 11.86
C VAL A 103 -1.15 -10.89 12.49
N LEU A 104 -1.34 -10.70 13.80
CA LEU A 104 -1.02 -9.41 14.44
C LEU A 104 0.45 -8.99 14.28
N PRO A 105 1.46 -9.85 14.50
CA PRO A 105 2.85 -9.48 14.27
C PRO A 105 3.10 -9.05 12.82
N HIS A 106 2.46 -9.73 11.88
CA HIS A 106 2.50 -9.41 10.45
C HIS A 106 1.95 -8.00 10.19
N SER A 107 0.78 -7.66 10.72
CA SER A 107 0.16 -6.33 10.54
C SER A 107 0.99 -5.21 11.17
N ILE A 108 1.55 -5.43 12.37
CA ILE A 108 2.44 -4.46 13.02
C ILE A 108 3.70 -4.25 12.17
N ALA A 109 4.29 -5.34 11.68
CA ALA A 109 5.46 -5.26 10.82
C ALA A 109 5.19 -4.56 9.49
N LEU A 110 4.00 -4.74 8.89
CA LEU A 110 3.60 -3.95 7.72
C LEU A 110 3.55 -2.46 8.04
N VAL A 111 2.95 -2.05 9.18
CA VAL A 111 2.95 -0.64 9.59
C VAL A 111 4.39 -0.11 9.73
N LEU A 112 5.29 -0.90 10.32
CA LEU A 112 6.72 -0.57 10.39
C LEU A 112 7.39 -0.49 9.01
N MET A 113 7.02 -1.36 8.06
CA MET A 113 7.53 -1.25 6.69
C MET A 113 6.95 -0.05 5.94
N LEU A 114 5.75 0.42 6.27
CA LEU A 114 5.16 1.61 5.66
C LEU A 114 5.77 2.90 6.23
N GLN A 115 5.91 2.99 7.55
CA GLN A 115 6.21 4.26 8.24
C GLN A 115 7.49 4.24 9.10
N GLY A 116 8.14 3.09 9.26
CA GLY A 116 9.23 2.91 10.22
C GLY A 116 10.46 3.75 9.90
N GLU A 117 10.77 3.96 8.62
CA GLU A 117 11.89 4.81 8.26
C GLU A 117 11.62 6.30 8.49
N ALA A 118 10.36 6.75 8.40
CA ALA A 118 10.00 8.12 8.77
C ALA A 118 10.25 8.34 10.27
N ILE A 119 9.84 7.39 11.11
CA ILE A 119 10.12 7.43 12.56
C ILE A 119 11.63 7.47 12.82
N LEU A 120 12.37 6.60 12.14
CA LEU A 120 13.83 6.51 12.25
C LEU A 120 14.52 7.83 11.87
N ILE A 121 14.16 8.44 10.75
CA ILE A 121 14.71 9.73 10.31
C ILE A 121 14.36 10.83 11.32
N THR A 122 13.11 10.90 11.79
CA THR A 122 12.70 11.89 12.79
C THR A 122 13.55 11.81 14.05
N VAL A 123 13.76 10.60 14.57
CA VAL A 123 14.53 10.38 15.81
C VAL A 123 16.01 10.72 15.63
N LEU A 124 16.60 10.38 14.48
CA LEU A 124 18.05 10.56 14.26
C LEU A 124 18.42 11.95 13.73
N ARG A 125 17.54 12.59 12.95
CA ARG A 125 17.85 13.81 12.17
C ARG A 125 16.82 14.93 12.29
N GLY A 126 15.72 14.71 13.00
CA GLY A 126 14.69 15.71 13.26
C GLY A 126 13.58 15.80 12.21
N GLU A 127 12.59 16.64 12.52
CA GLU A 127 11.32 16.76 11.78
C GLU A 127 11.48 17.36 10.37
N GLU A 128 12.50 18.18 10.16
CA GLU A 128 12.74 18.82 8.85
C GLU A 128 13.13 17.78 7.79
N LEU A 129 14.09 16.91 8.09
CA LEU A 129 14.61 15.96 7.12
C LEU A 129 13.57 14.88 6.77
N VAL A 130 12.79 14.42 7.75
CA VAL A 130 11.67 13.51 7.50
C VAL A 130 10.58 14.20 6.68
N GLY A 131 10.37 15.51 6.85
CA GLY A 131 9.44 16.30 6.04
C GLY A 131 9.82 16.26 4.55
N ARG A 132 11.10 16.45 4.24
CA ARG A 132 11.62 16.34 2.86
C ARG A 132 11.44 14.94 2.29
N TYR A 133 11.77 13.90 3.07
CA TYR A 133 11.57 12.51 2.67
C TYR A 133 10.09 12.21 2.39
N ASN A 134 9.20 12.61 3.30
CA ASN A 134 7.76 12.37 3.18
C ASN A 134 7.11 13.19 2.06
N ALA A 135 7.70 14.29 1.60
CA ALA A 135 7.15 15.07 0.49
C ALA A 135 7.07 14.27 -0.82
N VAL A 136 7.99 13.33 -1.03
CA VAL A 136 7.99 12.47 -2.23
C VAL A 136 7.38 11.08 -1.99
N MET A 137 7.10 10.71 -0.74
CA MET A 137 6.46 9.44 -0.39
C MET A 137 5.10 9.20 -1.04
N PRO A 138 4.24 10.22 -1.29
CA PRO A 138 3.03 10.03 -2.07
C PRO A 138 3.30 9.37 -3.41
N LEU A 139 4.45 9.59 -4.05
CA LEU A 139 4.83 9.00 -5.35
C LEU A 139 5.02 7.48 -5.32
N ALA A 140 4.98 6.86 -4.14
CA ALA A 140 4.62 5.44 -4.02
C ALA A 140 3.14 5.15 -4.38
N LEU A 141 2.46 6.08 -5.09
CA LEU A 141 1.03 6.18 -5.46
C LEU A 141 0.35 4.87 -5.85
N GLY A 142 1.10 3.91 -6.39
CA GLY A 142 0.57 2.61 -6.75
C GLY A 142 -0.13 1.89 -5.60
N LEU A 143 0.29 2.08 -4.35
CA LEU A 143 -0.25 1.35 -3.20
C LEU A 143 -1.76 1.52 -3.03
N ALA A 144 -2.31 2.72 -3.22
CA ALA A 144 -3.75 2.96 -3.06
C ALA A 144 -4.57 2.21 -4.13
N VAL A 145 -4.12 2.25 -5.39
CA VAL A 145 -4.76 1.52 -6.49
C VAL A 145 -4.67 0.01 -6.25
N ILE A 146 -3.50 -0.47 -5.83
CA ILE A 146 -3.28 -1.88 -5.50
C ILE A 146 -4.21 -2.32 -4.36
N MET A 147 -4.35 -1.52 -3.30
CA MET A 147 -5.26 -1.81 -2.18
C MET A 147 -6.74 -1.81 -2.58
N ALA A 148 -7.14 -1.00 -3.57
CA ALA A 148 -8.49 -1.04 -4.09
C ALA A 148 -8.75 -2.36 -4.85
N LEU A 149 -7.85 -2.70 -5.77
CA LEU A 149 -7.91 -3.92 -6.58
C LEU A 149 -7.75 -5.19 -5.75
N SER A 150 -6.98 -5.13 -4.66
CA SER A 150 -6.77 -6.26 -3.76
C SER A 150 -8.07 -6.83 -3.21
N ASN A 151 -9.08 -5.97 -2.99
CA ASN A 151 -10.38 -6.41 -2.48
C ASN A 151 -11.13 -7.28 -3.50
N VAL A 152 -10.90 -7.06 -4.80
CA VAL A 152 -11.46 -7.87 -5.89
C VAL A 152 -10.62 -9.13 -6.10
N TRP A 153 -9.30 -9.01 -6.11
CA TRP A 153 -8.40 -10.15 -6.27
C TRP A 153 -8.56 -11.17 -5.13
N GLN A 154 -8.65 -10.70 -3.88
CA GLN A 154 -8.84 -11.56 -2.70
C GLN A 154 -10.15 -12.34 -2.76
N THR A 155 -11.26 -11.70 -3.14
CA THR A 155 -12.55 -12.40 -3.23
C THR A 155 -12.50 -13.51 -4.29
N THR A 156 -11.90 -13.24 -5.45
CA THR A 156 -11.68 -14.26 -6.49
C THR A 156 -10.74 -15.37 -6.02
N ILE A 157 -9.64 -15.06 -5.33
CA ILE A 157 -8.71 -16.08 -4.83
C ILE A 157 -9.38 -16.96 -3.76
N PHE A 158 -10.12 -16.35 -2.84
CA PHE A 158 -10.81 -17.07 -1.76
C PHE A 158 -11.96 -17.94 -2.27
N SER A 159 -12.67 -17.54 -3.33
CA SER A 159 -13.74 -18.36 -3.91
C SER A 159 -13.22 -19.67 -4.52
N HIS A 160 -11.94 -19.72 -4.90
CA HIS A 160 -11.31 -20.89 -5.52
C HIS A 160 -10.45 -21.71 -4.54
N ARG A 161 -10.23 -21.24 -3.31
CA ARG A 161 -9.48 -21.94 -2.23
C ARG A 161 -8.15 -22.56 -2.68
N GLY A 162 -7.43 -21.90 -3.60
CA GLY A 162 -6.16 -22.38 -4.14
C GLY A 162 -6.25 -23.41 -5.27
N ILE A 163 -7.46 -23.79 -5.72
CA ILE A 163 -7.68 -24.68 -6.87
C ILE A 163 -8.24 -23.84 -8.03
N ASP A 164 -7.40 -23.58 -9.03
CA ASP A 164 -7.74 -22.76 -10.19
C ASP A 164 -8.25 -23.60 -11.38
N SER A 165 -9.36 -24.31 -11.20
CA SER A 165 -9.93 -25.17 -12.26
C SER A 165 -10.42 -24.37 -13.48
N THR A 166 -10.70 -23.08 -13.31
CA THR A 166 -11.29 -22.19 -14.32
C THR A 166 -10.28 -21.18 -14.90
N GLY A 167 -9.04 -21.15 -14.41
CA GLY A 167 -8.00 -20.20 -14.84
C GLY A 167 -8.20 -18.75 -14.35
N GLN A 168 -9.17 -18.52 -13.46
CA GLN A 168 -9.49 -17.20 -12.93
C GLN A 168 -8.40 -16.66 -12.00
N VAL A 169 -7.80 -17.53 -11.18
CA VAL A 169 -6.70 -17.14 -10.30
C VAL A 169 -5.46 -16.79 -11.13
N ALA A 170 -5.13 -17.57 -12.16
CA ALA A 170 -4.05 -17.26 -13.08
C ALA A 170 -4.28 -15.94 -13.84
N ARG A 171 -5.53 -15.61 -14.17
CA ARG A 171 -5.90 -14.31 -14.74
C ARG A 171 -5.64 -13.16 -13.76
N VAL A 172 -6.04 -13.32 -12.49
CA VAL A 172 -5.75 -12.35 -11.43
C VAL A 172 -4.23 -12.12 -11.29
N GLN A 173 -3.42 -13.18 -11.35
CA GLN A 173 -1.96 -13.04 -11.28
C GLN A 173 -1.39 -12.26 -12.47
N ARG A 174 -1.84 -12.53 -13.70
CA ARG A 174 -1.43 -11.78 -14.90
C ARG A 174 -1.85 -10.32 -14.84
N GLU A 175 -3.07 -10.06 -14.39
CA GLU A 175 -3.59 -8.70 -14.19
C GLU A 175 -2.76 -7.95 -13.15
N ALA A 176 -2.50 -8.58 -12.01
CA ALA A 176 -1.72 -8.00 -10.93
C ALA A 176 -0.31 -7.63 -11.41
N VAL A 177 0.39 -8.53 -12.12
CA VAL A 177 1.73 -8.25 -12.69
C VAL A 177 1.67 -7.12 -13.72
N PHE A 178 0.68 -7.11 -14.60
CA PHE A 178 0.50 -6.05 -15.59
C PHE A 178 0.26 -4.69 -14.92
N ILE A 179 -0.67 -4.62 -13.96
CA ILE A 179 -1.00 -3.39 -13.24
C ILE A 179 0.19 -2.92 -12.39
N GLY A 180 0.87 -3.83 -11.71
CA GLY A 180 2.10 -3.52 -10.96
C GLY A 180 3.15 -2.88 -11.87
N LEU A 181 3.39 -3.45 -13.06
CA LEU A 181 4.33 -2.91 -14.03
C LEU A 181 3.89 -1.53 -14.55
N MET A 182 2.61 -1.36 -14.89
CA MET A 182 2.08 -0.08 -15.36
C MET A 182 2.15 1.01 -14.29
N LEU A 183 1.93 0.67 -13.01
CA LEU A 183 2.08 1.60 -11.90
C LEU A 183 3.55 1.99 -11.69
N THR A 184 4.50 1.07 -11.89
CA THR A 184 5.93 1.43 -11.87
C THR A 184 6.30 2.33 -13.05
N VAL A 185 5.87 1.99 -14.28
CA VAL A 185 6.12 2.82 -15.48
C VAL A 185 5.52 4.22 -15.31
N GLY A 186 4.23 4.31 -15.01
CA GLY A 186 3.52 5.57 -14.86
C GLY A 186 4.03 6.38 -13.67
N GLY A 187 4.23 5.73 -12.52
CA GLY A 187 4.75 6.38 -11.32
C GLY A 187 6.15 6.95 -11.53
N SER A 188 7.07 6.17 -12.09
CA SER A 188 8.45 6.64 -12.33
C SER A 188 8.51 7.69 -13.45
N GLY A 189 7.65 7.61 -14.46
CA GLY A 189 7.56 8.59 -15.53
C GLY A 189 6.99 9.94 -15.10
N VAL A 190 6.01 9.94 -14.18
CA VAL A 190 5.40 11.16 -13.64
C VAL A 190 6.21 11.75 -12.48
N ALA A 191 7.09 10.95 -11.86
CA ALA A 191 7.82 11.29 -10.63
C ALA A 191 8.46 12.68 -10.65
N VAL A 192 9.24 13.03 -11.67
CA VAL A 192 9.95 14.31 -11.75
C VAL A 192 8.98 15.49 -11.75
N PHE A 193 7.99 15.44 -12.65
CA PHE A 193 6.99 16.49 -12.77
C PHE A 193 6.20 16.66 -11.47
N ALA A 194 5.75 15.55 -10.88
CA ALA A 194 5.02 15.60 -9.62
C ALA A 194 5.88 16.12 -8.46
N THR A 195 7.17 15.77 -8.39
CA THR A 195 8.07 16.32 -7.36
C THR A 195 8.23 17.83 -7.49
N HIS A 196 8.35 18.38 -8.70
CA HIS A 196 8.42 19.84 -8.91
C HIS A 196 7.11 20.57 -8.55
N ILE A 197 5.97 19.88 -8.54
CA ILE A 197 4.70 20.45 -8.05
C ILE A 197 4.63 20.40 -6.52
N LEU A 198 5.11 19.31 -5.92
CA LEU A 198 5.00 19.05 -4.49
C LEU A 198 6.06 19.78 -3.65
N VAL A 199 7.23 20.04 -4.23
CA VAL A 199 8.38 20.62 -3.55
C VAL A 199 8.90 21.79 -4.37
N ASN A 200 8.98 22.96 -3.74
CA ASN A 200 9.64 24.12 -4.33
C ASN A 200 11.14 23.82 -4.44
N ASP A 201 11.71 23.98 -5.64
CA ASP A 201 13.13 23.75 -5.94
C ASP A 201 13.68 22.41 -5.40
N PRO A 202 13.20 21.26 -5.90
CA PRO A 202 13.55 19.96 -5.35
C PRO A 202 15.04 19.64 -5.56
N GLU A 203 15.68 19.20 -4.48
CA GLU A 203 17.05 18.71 -4.54
C GLU A 203 17.17 17.49 -5.48
N PRO A 204 18.30 17.32 -6.19
CA PRO A 204 18.51 16.18 -7.10
C PRO A 204 18.27 14.82 -6.44
N VAL A 205 18.61 14.68 -5.15
CA VAL A 205 18.41 13.43 -4.39
C VAL A 205 16.93 13.07 -4.25
N LEU A 206 16.04 14.06 -4.11
CA LEU A 206 14.59 13.84 -3.99
C LEU A 206 13.98 13.42 -5.33
N LEU A 207 14.49 13.95 -6.45
CA LEU A 207 14.07 13.55 -7.79
C LEU A 207 14.46 12.09 -8.10
N LEU A 208 15.65 11.66 -7.66
CA LEU A 208 16.06 10.25 -7.78
C LEU A 208 15.21 9.35 -6.88
N LEU A 209 14.96 9.77 -5.64
CA LEU A 209 14.11 9.05 -4.71
C LEU A 209 12.68 8.89 -5.27
N ALA A 210 12.10 9.96 -5.78
CA ALA A 210 10.78 9.97 -6.41
C ALA A 210 10.65 8.94 -7.55
N ARG A 211 11.70 8.76 -8.36
CA ARG A 211 11.71 7.79 -9.47
C ARG A 211 11.75 6.34 -9.02
N ILE A 212 12.35 6.04 -7.87
CA ILE A 212 12.49 4.65 -7.37
C ILE A 212 11.28 4.19 -6.54
N LEU A 213 10.61 5.09 -5.83
CA LEU A 213 9.50 4.75 -4.93
C LEU A 213 8.34 3.97 -5.60
N PRO A 214 7.93 4.26 -6.85
CA PRO A 214 6.92 3.47 -7.55
C PRO A 214 7.21 1.96 -7.65
N LEU A 215 8.49 1.55 -7.57
CA LEU A 215 8.90 0.15 -7.58
C LEU A 215 8.45 -0.61 -6.32
N LEU A 216 8.22 0.10 -5.19
CA LEU A 216 7.60 -0.46 -3.98
C LEU A 216 6.27 -1.14 -4.30
N GLY A 217 5.47 -0.50 -5.16
CA GLY A 217 4.15 -0.98 -5.56
C GLY A 217 4.22 -2.38 -6.16
N TYR A 218 5.21 -2.65 -7.01
CA TYR A 218 5.37 -3.97 -7.62
C TYR A 218 5.66 -5.05 -6.57
N GLY A 219 6.62 -4.80 -5.67
CA GLY A 219 6.94 -5.72 -4.56
C GLY A 219 5.71 -6.00 -3.70
N TYR A 220 4.93 -4.95 -3.41
CA TYR A 220 3.68 -5.06 -2.65
C TYR A 220 2.60 -5.87 -3.39
N VAL A 221 2.46 -5.75 -4.72
CA VAL A 221 1.55 -6.58 -5.52
C VAL A 221 1.88 -8.06 -5.38
N VAL A 222 3.15 -8.41 -5.59
CA VAL A 222 3.61 -9.81 -5.49
C VAL A 222 3.35 -10.37 -4.09
N PHE A 223 3.67 -9.58 -3.07
CA PHE A 223 3.37 -9.88 -1.66
C PHE A 223 1.88 -10.14 -1.46
N LEU A 224 1.02 -9.25 -1.95
CA LEU A 224 -0.42 -9.30 -1.73
C LEU A 224 -1.08 -10.51 -2.39
N ILE A 225 -0.72 -10.82 -3.62
CA ILE A 225 -1.22 -12.01 -4.31
C ILE A 225 -0.78 -13.28 -3.59
N SER A 226 0.49 -13.37 -3.22
CA SER A 226 1.06 -14.56 -2.58
C SER A 226 0.48 -14.79 -1.18
N THR A 227 0.30 -13.73 -0.39
CA THR A 227 -0.35 -13.83 0.92
C THR A 227 -1.82 -14.17 0.81
N SER A 228 -2.54 -13.64 -0.18
CA SER A 228 -3.93 -14.00 -0.42
C SER A 228 -4.09 -15.50 -0.71
N GLN A 229 -3.16 -16.13 -1.43
CA GLN A 229 -3.14 -17.58 -1.61
C GLN A 229 -2.93 -18.33 -0.29
N LEU A 230 -1.96 -17.89 0.52
CA LEU A 230 -1.68 -18.49 1.82
C LEU A 230 -2.87 -18.39 2.78
N PHE A 231 -3.60 -17.27 2.76
CA PHE A 231 -4.86 -17.12 3.47
C PHE A 231 -5.92 -18.10 2.96
N ALA A 232 -6.05 -18.26 1.64
CA ALA A 232 -7.04 -19.16 1.02
C ALA A 232 -6.87 -20.62 1.46
N ILE A 233 -5.63 -21.07 1.65
CA ILE A 233 -5.30 -22.43 2.12
C ILE A 233 -5.09 -22.53 3.65
N GLY A 234 -5.31 -21.44 4.40
CA GLY A 234 -5.19 -21.41 5.86
C GLY A 234 -3.75 -21.52 6.40
N LYS A 235 -2.72 -21.24 5.59
CA LYS A 235 -1.30 -21.33 5.98
C LYS A 235 -0.72 -19.96 6.34
N THR A 236 -1.23 -19.37 7.42
CA THR A 236 -0.87 -17.99 7.84
C THR A 236 0.23 -17.91 8.89
N ARG A 237 0.64 -19.03 9.51
CA ARG A 237 1.60 -19.03 10.63
C ARG A 237 2.95 -18.41 10.28
N LEU A 238 3.45 -18.66 9.07
CA LEU A 238 4.72 -18.10 8.61
C LEU A 238 4.68 -16.57 8.48
N MET A 239 3.49 -15.98 8.33
CA MET A 239 3.33 -14.53 8.24
C MET A 239 3.78 -13.83 9.51
N ALA A 240 3.58 -14.48 10.66
CA ALA A 240 3.99 -13.99 11.97
C ALA A 240 5.51 -13.83 12.12
N VAL A 241 6.30 -14.45 11.23
CA VAL A 241 7.77 -14.43 11.29
C VAL A 241 8.35 -13.71 10.08
N VAL A 242 7.93 -14.06 8.87
CA VAL A 242 8.52 -13.56 7.62
C VAL A 242 8.47 -12.03 7.55
N THR A 243 7.30 -11.42 7.77
CA THR A 243 7.16 -9.96 7.65
C THR A 243 7.90 -9.21 8.76
N PRO A 244 7.80 -9.60 10.05
CA PRO A 244 8.63 -8.98 11.10
C PRO A 244 10.13 -9.09 10.82
N VAL A 245 10.63 -10.24 10.37
CA VAL A 245 12.06 -10.42 10.05
C VAL A 245 12.49 -9.47 8.93
N ILE A 246 11.71 -9.38 7.84
CA ILE A 246 12.03 -8.48 6.72
C ILE A 246 11.93 -7.01 7.15
N ALA A 247 10.94 -6.65 7.98
CA ALA A 247 10.78 -5.29 8.50
C ALA A 247 11.96 -4.88 9.39
N VAL A 248 12.36 -5.74 10.34
CA VAL A 248 13.50 -5.50 11.23
C VAL A 248 14.80 -5.44 10.46
N ALA A 249 15.02 -6.36 9.51
CA ALA A 249 16.21 -6.33 8.66
C ALA A 249 16.27 -5.07 7.80
N GLY A 250 15.14 -4.68 7.17
CA GLY A 250 15.05 -3.47 6.35
C GLY A 250 15.32 -2.20 7.16
N LEU A 251 14.70 -2.06 8.33
CA LEU A 251 14.92 -0.91 9.21
C LEU A 251 16.33 -0.90 9.81
N GLY A 252 16.87 -2.08 10.17
CA GLY A 252 18.24 -2.22 10.66
C GLY A 252 19.26 -1.78 9.61
N LEU A 253 19.07 -2.17 8.34
CA LEU A 253 19.91 -1.71 7.23
C LEU A 253 19.74 -0.21 6.98
N ALA A 254 18.54 0.35 7.14
CA ALA A 254 18.26 1.77 6.97
C ALA A 254 18.79 2.66 8.10
N PHE A 255 19.13 2.08 9.27
CA PHE A 255 19.60 2.81 10.46
C PHE A 255 20.79 3.74 10.17
N PHE A 256 21.86 3.21 9.59
CA PHE A 256 23.07 3.98 9.31
C PHE A 256 22.88 5.04 8.21
N PRO A 257 22.24 4.72 7.07
CA PRO A 257 21.88 5.73 6.07
C PRO A 257 21.00 6.85 6.61
N ALA A 258 20.00 6.53 7.45
CA ALA A 258 19.14 7.53 8.09
C ALA A 258 19.95 8.43 9.04
N GLY A 259 20.85 7.86 9.84
CA GLY A 259 21.76 8.62 10.72
C GLY A 259 22.69 9.56 9.97
N ASN A 260 23.11 9.20 8.76
CA ASN A 260 23.93 10.06 7.90
C ASN A 260 23.11 11.03 7.04
N GLY A 261 21.79 10.93 7.04
CA GLY A 261 20.90 11.77 6.23
C GLY A 261 20.84 11.37 4.75
N ASN A 262 21.27 10.17 4.39
CA ASN A 262 21.23 9.66 3.02
C ASN A 262 19.83 9.13 2.68
N LEU A 263 18.93 10.03 2.30
CA LEU A 263 17.54 9.73 1.99
C LEU A 263 17.37 8.77 0.80
N LEU A 264 18.24 8.87 -0.21
CA LEU A 264 18.19 7.99 -1.38
C LEU A 264 18.44 6.54 -0.97
N LEU A 265 19.49 6.29 -0.17
CA LEU A 265 19.82 4.94 0.28
C LEU A 265 18.75 4.37 1.21
N VAL A 266 18.13 5.19 2.07
CA VAL A 266 16.96 4.78 2.86
C VAL A 266 15.81 4.33 1.94
N GLY A 267 15.49 5.11 0.91
CA GLY A 267 14.47 4.76 -0.08
C GLY A 267 14.78 3.48 -0.86
N VAL A 268 16.03 3.30 -1.30
CA VAL A 268 16.50 2.07 -1.97
C VAL A 268 16.33 0.86 -1.07
N ILE A 269 16.73 0.96 0.20
CA ILE A 269 16.56 -0.13 1.18
C ILE A 269 15.09 -0.48 1.36
N LYS A 270 14.21 0.54 1.45
CA LYS A 270 12.76 0.33 1.51
C LYS A 270 12.25 -0.42 0.27
N VAL A 271 12.63 0.01 -0.93
CA VAL A 271 12.27 -0.66 -2.20
C VAL A 271 12.72 -2.11 -2.19
N VAL A 272 13.98 -2.37 -1.85
CA VAL A 272 14.54 -3.72 -1.76
C VAL A 272 13.79 -4.57 -0.74
N ALA A 273 13.43 -4.02 0.41
CA ALA A 273 12.68 -4.74 1.44
C ALA A 273 11.30 -5.18 0.95
N TYR A 274 10.57 -4.36 0.18
CA TYR A 274 9.28 -4.75 -0.40
C TYR A 274 9.40 -5.74 -1.54
N LEU A 275 10.43 -5.62 -2.39
CA LEU A 275 10.71 -6.62 -3.42
C LEU A 275 11.04 -7.97 -2.79
N LEU A 276 11.90 -7.98 -1.77
CA LEU A 276 12.25 -9.17 -1.01
C LEU A 276 11.03 -9.77 -0.31
N LEU A 277 10.17 -8.94 0.30
CA LEU A 277 8.91 -9.36 0.88
C LEU A 277 8.05 -10.10 -0.16
N GLY A 278 7.87 -9.53 -1.34
CA GLY A 278 7.13 -10.16 -2.43
C GLY A 278 7.72 -11.52 -2.82
N VAL A 279 9.02 -11.57 -3.10
CA VAL A 279 9.72 -12.80 -3.52
C VAL A 279 9.64 -13.89 -2.46
N VAL A 280 9.91 -13.56 -1.20
CA VAL A 280 9.87 -14.54 -0.10
C VAL A 280 8.46 -15.12 0.04
N TYR A 281 7.42 -14.30 -0.03
CA TYR A 281 6.06 -14.81 0.02
C TYR A 281 5.66 -15.65 -1.20
N ALA A 282 6.12 -15.28 -2.39
CA ALA A 282 5.90 -16.09 -3.60
C ALA A 282 6.57 -17.47 -3.47
N LEU A 283 7.80 -17.51 -2.93
CA LEU A 283 8.53 -18.76 -2.65
C LEU A 283 7.83 -19.60 -1.58
N VAL A 284 7.38 -18.98 -0.50
CA VAL A 284 6.63 -19.67 0.57
C VAL A 284 5.33 -20.25 0.02
N ALA A 285 4.55 -19.50 -0.75
CA ALA A 285 3.33 -20.01 -1.38
C ALA A 285 3.64 -21.19 -2.32
N ARG A 286 4.67 -21.06 -3.16
CA ARG A 286 5.13 -22.12 -4.07
C ARG A 286 5.60 -23.38 -3.34
N SER A 287 6.18 -23.26 -2.15
CA SER A 287 6.62 -24.39 -1.33
C SER A 287 5.48 -25.28 -0.84
N TYR A 288 4.26 -24.74 -0.74
CA TYR A 288 3.08 -25.51 -0.38
C TYR A 288 2.44 -26.18 -1.60
N ASP A 289 2.26 -25.44 -2.70
CA ASP A 289 1.85 -25.98 -3.99
C ASP A 289 2.36 -25.07 -5.12
N PRO A 290 3.14 -25.59 -6.09
CA PRO A 290 3.67 -24.80 -7.19
C PRO A 290 2.63 -24.11 -8.07
N ARG A 291 1.37 -24.55 -8.02
CA ARG A 291 0.25 -24.00 -8.80
C ARG A 291 -0.39 -22.77 -8.17
N LEU A 292 -0.11 -22.48 -6.90
CA LEU A 292 -0.68 -21.31 -6.21
C LEU A 292 -0.16 -20.00 -6.79
N VAL A 293 1.11 -19.99 -7.22
CA VAL A 293 1.79 -18.79 -7.69
C VAL A 293 2.68 -19.10 -8.89
N ASP A 294 2.48 -18.35 -9.98
CA ASP A 294 3.38 -18.32 -11.13
C ASP A 294 4.58 -17.44 -10.83
N LEU A 295 5.57 -18.04 -10.16
CA LEU A 295 6.81 -17.36 -9.76
C LEU A 295 7.57 -16.80 -10.97
N ALA A 296 7.56 -17.51 -12.11
CA ALA A 296 8.28 -17.06 -13.30
C ALA A 296 7.66 -15.78 -13.85
N LEU A 297 6.33 -15.71 -13.93
CA LEU A 297 5.61 -14.50 -14.32
C LEU A 297 5.91 -13.33 -13.37
N MET A 298 5.84 -13.57 -12.07
CA MET A 298 6.09 -12.53 -11.05
C MET A 298 7.53 -12.00 -11.12
N LEU A 299 8.53 -12.88 -11.26
CA LEU A 299 9.94 -12.49 -11.37
C LEU A 299 10.24 -11.79 -12.70
N LYS A 300 9.63 -12.21 -13.82
CA LYS A 300 9.77 -11.52 -15.11
C LYS A 300 9.23 -10.10 -15.04
N GLY A 301 8.04 -9.92 -14.47
CA GLY A 301 7.49 -8.58 -14.29
C GLY A 301 8.30 -7.74 -13.29
N MET A 302 8.88 -8.37 -12.26
CA MET A 302 9.77 -7.68 -11.31
C MET A 302 11.04 -7.19 -12.01
N GLY A 303 11.66 -8.06 -12.82
CA GLY A 303 12.82 -7.69 -13.64
C GLY A 303 12.47 -6.57 -14.62
N GLY A 304 11.29 -6.62 -15.24
CA GLY A 304 10.78 -5.54 -16.10
C GLY A 304 10.60 -4.23 -15.34
N ALA A 305 10.01 -4.25 -14.13
CA ALA A 305 9.81 -3.09 -13.30
C ALA A 305 11.17 -2.46 -12.86
N VAL A 306 12.12 -3.30 -12.43
CA VAL A 306 13.49 -2.86 -12.09
C VAL A 306 14.18 -2.25 -13.30
N ALA A 307 14.09 -2.88 -14.48
CA ALA A 307 14.70 -2.36 -15.70
C ALA A 307 14.11 -1.01 -16.11
N VAL A 308 12.78 -0.85 -16.03
CA VAL A 308 12.10 0.43 -16.27
C VAL A 308 12.61 1.50 -15.31
N THR A 309 12.64 1.22 -14.00
CA THR A 309 13.16 2.17 -13.01
C THR A 309 14.61 2.54 -13.30
N ALA A 310 15.47 1.57 -13.64
CA ALA A 310 16.86 1.83 -14.01
C ALA A 310 16.97 2.75 -15.23
N VAL A 311 16.18 2.51 -16.28
CA VAL A 311 16.12 3.40 -17.46
C VAL A 311 15.66 4.80 -17.07
N MET A 312 14.62 4.92 -16.24
CA MET A 312 14.09 6.22 -15.80
C MET A 312 15.09 7.01 -14.95
N LEU A 313 15.98 6.33 -14.23
CA LEU A 313 17.06 7.00 -13.48
C LEU A 313 18.12 7.62 -14.37
N LEU A 314 18.33 7.10 -15.59
CA LEU A 314 19.29 7.63 -16.56
C LEU A 314 18.75 8.86 -17.31
N LEU A 315 17.44 9.13 -17.23
CA LEU A 315 16.83 10.24 -17.95
C LEU A 315 17.08 11.59 -17.25
N PRO A 316 17.14 12.71 -18.00
CA PRO A 316 17.32 14.04 -17.43
C PRO A 316 16.21 14.40 -16.42
N SER A 317 16.55 15.18 -15.40
CA SER A 317 15.64 15.54 -14.31
C SER A 317 15.09 16.97 -14.43
N SER A 318 15.11 17.57 -15.62
CA SER A 318 14.51 18.89 -15.85
C SER A 318 12.98 18.80 -15.89
N VAL A 319 12.31 19.93 -15.59
CA VAL A 319 10.85 20.03 -15.60
C VAL A 319 10.26 19.67 -16.96
N GLU A 320 10.86 20.16 -18.06
CA GLU A 320 10.44 19.88 -19.43
C GLU A 320 10.46 18.38 -19.74
N TRP A 321 11.53 17.70 -19.33
CA TRP A 321 11.64 16.25 -19.45
C TRP A 321 10.60 15.54 -18.56
N GLY A 322 10.35 16.04 -17.35
CA GLY A 322 9.30 15.52 -16.48
C GLY A 322 7.91 15.59 -17.09
N ILE A 323 7.57 16.69 -17.77
CA ILE A 323 6.30 16.83 -18.50
C ILE A 323 6.25 15.84 -19.66
N GLY A 324 7.33 15.75 -20.45
CA GLY A 324 7.43 14.81 -21.57
C GLY A 324 7.29 13.36 -21.14
N SER A 325 7.98 12.95 -20.06
CA SER A 325 7.89 11.59 -19.51
C SER A 325 6.52 11.30 -18.92
N ALA A 326 5.88 12.26 -18.26
CA ALA A 326 4.51 12.13 -17.76
C ALA A 326 3.51 11.90 -18.92
N VAL A 327 3.58 12.72 -19.97
CA VAL A 327 2.71 12.57 -21.15
C VAL A 327 2.96 11.23 -21.85
N ALA A 328 4.22 10.86 -22.07
CA ALA A 328 4.58 9.61 -22.72
C ALA A 328 4.09 8.38 -21.93
N THR A 329 4.28 8.37 -20.62
CA THR A 329 3.84 7.25 -19.78
C THR A 329 2.32 7.18 -19.64
N CYS A 330 1.63 8.32 -19.60
CA CYS A 330 0.16 8.36 -19.70
C CYS A 330 -0.33 7.79 -21.04
N ALA A 331 0.30 8.16 -22.17
CA ALA A 331 -0.05 7.64 -23.48
C ALA A 331 0.19 6.12 -23.57
N VAL A 332 1.34 5.64 -23.09
CA VAL A 332 1.65 4.19 -23.01
C VAL A 332 0.63 3.47 -22.14
N GLY A 333 0.27 4.02 -20.97
CA GLY A 333 -0.72 3.45 -20.07
C GLY A 333 -2.12 3.36 -20.70
N LEU A 334 -2.55 4.40 -21.42
CA LEU A 334 -3.83 4.42 -22.15
C LEU A 334 -3.85 3.37 -23.27
N VAL A 335 -2.80 3.33 -24.09
CA VAL A 335 -2.67 2.37 -25.19
C VAL A 335 -2.66 0.94 -24.65
N ALA A 336 -1.84 0.67 -23.64
CA ALA A 336 -1.76 -0.64 -22.99
C ALA A 336 -3.11 -1.04 -22.36
N GLY A 337 -3.82 -0.10 -21.72
CA GLY A 337 -5.15 -0.31 -21.16
C GLY A 337 -6.19 -0.66 -22.24
N VAL A 338 -6.19 0.05 -23.37
CA VAL A 338 -7.08 -0.26 -24.51
C VAL A 338 -6.81 -1.64 -25.07
N PHE A 339 -5.54 -2.01 -25.27
CA PHE A 339 -5.19 -3.36 -25.73
C PHE A 339 -5.58 -4.43 -24.72
N TYR A 340 -5.39 -4.19 -23.43
CA TYR A 340 -5.80 -5.10 -22.36
C TYR A 340 -7.32 -5.31 -22.37
N ILE A 341 -8.11 -4.24 -22.41
CA ILE A 341 -9.59 -4.33 -22.44
C ILE A 341 -10.08 -5.04 -23.70
N ARG A 342 -9.48 -4.76 -24.87
CA ARG A 342 -9.84 -5.45 -26.13
C ARG A 342 -9.60 -6.95 -26.01
N ARG A 343 -8.47 -7.36 -25.41
CA ARG A 343 -8.14 -8.76 -25.19
C ARG A 343 -9.06 -9.42 -24.16
N LEU A 344 -9.62 -8.67 -23.22
CA LEU A 344 -10.62 -9.20 -22.27
C LEU A 344 -11.99 -9.46 -22.92
N LYS A 345 -12.36 -8.71 -23.96
CA LYS A 345 -13.64 -8.89 -24.68
C LYS A 345 -13.63 -10.02 -25.70
N SER A 346 -12.45 -10.55 -26.05
CA SER A 346 -12.28 -11.67 -26.98
C SER A 346 -12.30 -13.05 -26.32
N PHE A 347 -12.62 -13.12 -25.02
CA PHE A 347 -12.86 -14.34 -24.25
C PHE A 347 -14.31 -14.35 -23.76
#